data_AF-A0A5C6DNE4-F1
#
_entry.id   AF-A0A5C6DNE4-F1
#
_cell.length_a   1.000
_cell.length_b   1.000
_cell.length_c   1.000
_cell.angle_alpha   90.00
_cell.angle_beta   90.00
_cell.angle_gamma   90.00
#
_symmetry.space_group_name_H-M   'P 1'
#
loop_
_entity.id
_entity.type
_entity.pdbx_description
1 polymer ?
#
loop_
_entity_poly.entity_id
_entity_poly.type
_entity_poly.pdbx_seq_one_letter_code
_entity_poly.pdbx_strand_id
1 'polypeptide(L)'
;MSPFGLEGTQLHGPVAHTTGKDMTPSGPKPSKPNPSEGSPRAFPNTAWVFGRALRAVFLGWAIAMLLGWGILALMNSASVASFLLISLGSGIIGFVAMLPGVLAQIGQATGSSIKKSDEPEKSVSQEDSRHDTFGYTRGSREQTWAEFGRFTVAWGTAMIIRLLGTVAMFVYCRYQLAESPQWLAITLLGWYVYLTTIEIGTIGWFMNLPGQR
;
A
#
# COMPACT_ATOMS: atom_id res chain seq x y z
N MET A 1 2.37 -36.16 -45.55
CA MET A 1 2.99 -36.93 -46.65
C MET A 1 4.35 -36.33 -46.94
N SER A 2 5.38 -37.01 -46.43
CA SER A 2 6.77 -37.11 -46.92
C SER A 2 7.63 -35.84 -47.14
N PRO A 3 8.98 -35.94 -47.06
CA PRO A 3 9.82 -36.49 -45.97
C PRO A 3 11.16 -35.69 -45.82
N PHE A 4 12.18 -36.30 -45.20
CA PHE A 4 13.60 -35.93 -45.12
C PHE A 4 13.96 -34.89 -44.04
N GLY A 5 14.87 -35.15 -43.09
CA GLY A 5 15.99 -36.10 -43.06
C GLY A 5 17.30 -35.33 -43.10
N LEU A 6 18.19 -35.61 -42.14
CA LEU A 6 19.65 -35.34 -42.03
C LEU A 6 19.95 -35.35 -40.50
N GLU A 7 20.23 -36.50 -39.87
CA GLU A 7 21.48 -37.29 -39.95
C GLU A 7 22.75 -36.43 -39.94
N GLY A 8 23.38 -36.36 -38.77
CA GLY A 8 24.61 -35.64 -38.50
C GLY A 8 25.47 -36.37 -37.48
N THR A 9 26.12 -37.43 -37.97
CA THR A 9 27.50 -37.86 -37.68
C THR A 9 28.01 -37.78 -36.23
N GLN A 10 27.95 -38.93 -35.55
CA GLN A 10 28.76 -39.28 -34.38
C GLN A 10 30.22 -39.54 -34.82
N LEU A 11 31.15 -38.70 -34.38
CA LEU A 11 32.59 -38.92 -34.49
C LEU A 11 33.15 -39.36 -33.12
N HIS A 12 33.42 -40.65 -33.01
CA HIS A 12 34.17 -41.26 -31.91
C HIS A 12 35.65 -40.85 -32.03
N GLY A 13 36.16 -40.13 -31.02
CA GLY A 13 37.58 -39.88 -30.81
C GLY A 13 38.15 -40.73 -29.66
N PRO A 14 39.44 -41.12 -29.70
CA PRO A 14 40.04 -42.04 -28.76
C PRO A 14 40.34 -41.44 -27.38
N VAL A 15 40.23 -42.32 -26.39
CA VAL A 15 40.56 -42.18 -24.97
C VAL A 15 42.05 -41.85 -24.78
N ALA A 16 42.33 -40.75 -24.09
CA ALA A 16 43.63 -40.48 -23.47
C ALA A 16 43.45 -40.49 -21.95
N HIS A 17 43.87 -41.59 -21.31
CA HIS A 17 44.04 -41.67 -19.87
C HIS A 17 45.31 -40.91 -19.48
N THR A 18 45.16 -39.68 -18.98
CA THR A 18 46.22 -38.95 -18.30
C THR A 18 46.01 -39.08 -16.79
N THR A 19 46.88 -39.84 -16.14
CA THR A 19 47.02 -39.89 -14.68
C THR A 19 47.66 -38.57 -14.22
N GLY A 20 46.82 -37.53 -14.15
CA GLY A 20 47.16 -36.19 -13.70
C GLY A 20 46.93 -36.05 -12.20
N LYS A 21 47.99 -36.30 -11.44
CA LYS A 21 48.32 -35.74 -10.12
C LYS A 21 47.34 -34.68 -9.61
N ASP A 22 46.66 -34.97 -8.50
CA ASP A 22 45.83 -34.05 -7.73
C ASP A 22 46.57 -32.72 -7.47
N MET A 23 46.34 -31.76 -8.35
CA MET A 23 46.46 -30.34 -8.08
C MET A 23 45.04 -29.86 -7.91
N THR A 24 44.58 -29.83 -6.67
CA THR A 24 43.36 -29.12 -6.29
C THR A 24 43.40 -27.74 -6.94
N PRO A 25 42.53 -27.45 -7.91
CA PRO A 25 42.41 -26.11 -8.42
C PRO A 25 41.88 -25.30 -7.24
N SER A 26 42.74 -24.45 -6.69
CA SER A 26 42.35 -23.31 -5.88
C SER A 26 41.52 -22.40 -6.77
N GLY A 27 40.28 -22.83 -7.03
CA GLY A 27 39.27 -22.05 -7.71
C GLY A 27 39.18 -20.70 -7.01
N PRO A 28 38.93 -19.62 -7.77
CA PRO A 28 38.83 -18.29 -7.21
C PRO A 28 37.88 -18.35 -6.01
N LYS A 29 38.40 -18.01 -4.82
CA LYS A 29 37.62 -17.94 -3.60
C LYS A 29 36.34 -17.18 -3.94
N PRO A 30 35.14 -17.73 -3.66
CA PRO A 30 33.89 -17.03 -3.91
C PRO A 30 34.01 -15.65 -3.27
N SER A 31 34.06 -14.62 -4.11
CA SER A 31 34.11 -13.24 -3.67
C SER A 31 32.88 -13.06 -2.78
N LYS A 32 33.12 -12.77 -1.50
CA LYS A 32 32.02 -12.46 -0.57
C LYS A 32 31.17 -11.39 -1.26
N PRO A 33 29.87 -11.64 -1.48
CA PRO A 33 29.00 -10.67 -2.13
C PRO A 33 29.11 -9.36 -1.36
N ASN A 34 29.46 -8.30 -2.09
CA ASN A 34 29.70 -6.99 -1.53
C ASN A 34 28.37 -6.53 -0.90
N PRO A 35 28.27 -6.29 0.42
CA PRO A 35 27.01 -5.93 1.07
C PRO A 35 26.48 -4.55 0.65
N SER A 36 27.10 -3.90 -0.34
CA SER A 36 26.70 -2.64 -0.94
C SER A 36 25.80 -2.79 -2.17
N GLU A 37 25.52 -4.01 -2.65
CA GLU A 37 24.44 -4.21 -3.64
C GLU A 37 23.10 -3.98 -2.94
N GLY A 38 22.59 -2.76 -3.14
CA GLY A 38 21.42 -2.21 -2.48
C GLY A 38 20.26 -3.17 -2.47
N SER A 39 20.01 -3.75 -1.29
CA SER A 39 18.81 -4.53 -1.02
C SER A 39 17.61 -3.73 -1.56
N PRO A 40 16.78 -4.33 -2.44
CA PRO A 40 15.65 -3.65 -3.05
C PRO A 40 14.83 -3.02 -1.92
N ARG A 41 14.67 -1.69 -1.98
CA ARG A 41 14.02 -0.92 -0.92
C ARG A 41 12.68 -1.57 -0.63
N ALA A 42 12.58 -2.27 0.49
CA ALA A 42 11.34 -2.87 0.91
C ALA A 42 10.34 -1.72 1.05
N PHE A 43 9.29 -1.73 0.23
CA PHE A 43 8.25 -0.73 0.35
C PHE A 43 7.71 -0.78 1.77
N PRO A 44 7.60 0.37 2.47
CA PRO A 44 7.03 0.39 3.80
C PRO A 44 5.65 -0.24 3.72
N ASN A 45 5.36 -1.15 4.66
CA ASN A 45 4.12 -1.89 4.70
C ASN A 45 2.94 -0.91 4.58
N THR A 46 2.21 -0.98 3.46
CA THR A 46 1.15 -0.03 3.10
C THR A 46 0.10 0.07 4.20
N ALA A 47 -0.15 -1.03 4.91
CA ALA A 47 -1.06 -1.09 6.04
C ALA A 47 -0.67 -0.14 7.18
N TRP A 48 0.62 -0.06 7.49
CA TRP A 48 1.14 0.79 8.55
C TRP A 48 1.03 2.27 8.20
N VAL A 49 1.28 2.62 6.93
CA VAL A 49 1.13 3.99 6.42
C VAL A 49 -0.33 4.44 6.52
N PHE A 50 -1.28 3.61 6.08
CA PHE A 50 -2.71 3.90 6.21
C PHE A 50 -3.16 4.03 7.65
N GLY A 51 -2.73 3.13 8.55
CA GLY A 51 -3.08 3.21 9.97
C GLY A 51 -2.60 4.51 10.63
N ARG A 52 -1.41 4.98 10.25
CA ARG A 52 -0.89 6.29 10.72
C ARG A 52 -1.63 7.46 10.11
N ALA A 53 -1.92 7.43 8.80
CA ALA A 53 -2.68 8.47 8.13
C ALA A 53 -4.09 8.60 8.75
N LEU A 54 -4.77 7.47 9.00
CA LEU A 54 -6.06 7.42 9.69
C LEU A 54 -5.99 8.11 11.05
N ARG A 55 -5.02 7.77 11.89
CA ARG A 55 -4.85 8.39 13.22
C ARG A 55 -4.59 9.89 13.11
N ALA A 56 -3.73 10.32 12.18
CA ALA A 56 -3.42 11.73 11.98
C ALA A 56 -4.65 12.52 11.51
N VAL A 57 -5.44 11.96 10.58
CA VAL A 57 -6.70 12.57 10.13
C VAL A 57 -7.71 12.66 11.27
N PHE A 58 -7.86 11.62 12.09
CA PHE A 58 -8.74 11.64 13.25
C PHE A 58 -8.33 12.68 14.30
N LEU A 59 -7.03 12.76 14.61
CA LEU A 59 -6.51 13.76 15.53
C LEU A 59 -6.70 15.17 15.00
N GLY A 60 -6.39 15.40 13.72
CA GLY A 60 -6.61 16.69 13.06
C GLY A 60 -8.08 17.09 13.04
N TRP A 61 -8.97 16.15 12.73
CA TRP A 61 -10.42 16.35 12.79
C TRP A 61 -10.89 16.71 14.20
N ALA A 62 -10.46 15.98 15.24
CA ALA A 62 -10.84 16.24 16.62
C ALA A 62 -10.37 17.62 17.10
N ILE A 63 -9.14 18.01 16.75
CA ILE A 63 -8.58 19.33 17.07
C ILE A 63 -9.39 20.43 16.36
N ALA A 64 -9.64 20.28 15.06
CA ALA A 64 -10.43 21.26 14.30
C ALA A 64 -11.87 21.37 14.83
N MET A 65 -12.47 20.26 15.25
CA MET A 65 -13.79 20.25 15.87
C MET A 65 -13.80 21.03 17.19
N LEU A 66 -12.83 20.78 18.07
CA LEU A 66 -12.71 21.48 19.35
C LEU A 66 -12.46 22.98 19.17
N LEU A 67 -11.56 23.35 18.24
CA LEU A 67 -11.26 24.75 17.94
C LEU A 67 -12.46 25.46 17.31
N GLY A 68 -13.09 24.85 16.30
CA GLY A 68 -14.25 25.42 15.63
C GLY A 68 -15.43 25.57 16.59
N TRP A 69 -15.68 24.56 17.43
CA TRP A 69 -16.68 24.64 18.49
C TRP A 69 -16.40 25.79 19.46
N GLY A 70 -15.16 25.92 19.94
CA GLY A 70 -14.76 26.99 20.86
C GLY A 70 -14.96 28.39 20.25
N ILE A 71 -14.52 28.58 19.00
CA ILE A 71 -14.68 29.86 18.29
C ILE A 71 -16.16 30.18 18.08
N LEU A 72 -16.96 29.22 17.60
CA LEU A 72 -18.40 29.43 17.39
C LEU A 72 -19.15 29.67 18.70
N ALA A 73 -18.82 28.97 19.78
CA ALA A 73 -19.45 29.17 21.07
C ALA A 73 -19.25 30.61 21.59
N LEU A 74 -18.11 31.24 21.27
CA LEU A 74 -17.81 32.62 21.61
C LEU A 74 -18.49 33.63 20.68
N MET A 75 -18.59 33.33 19.38
CA MET A 75 -19.09 34.29 18.38
C MET A 75 -20.60 34.22 18.18
N ASN A 76 -21.16 33.01 18.10
CA ASN A 76 -22.57 32.77 17.83
C ASN A 76 -23.00 31.38 18.33
N SER A 77 -23.50 31.34 19.57
CA SER A 77 -23.94 30.10 20.20
C SER A 77 -25.11 29.42 19.48
N ALA A 78 -25.92 30.14 18.70
CA ALA A 78 -27.06 29.58 17.98
C ALA A 78 -26.63 28.62 16.86
N SER A 79 -25.48 28.86 16.23
CA SER A 79 -24.98 28.01 15.13
C SER A 79 -24.12 26.83 15.61
N VAL A 80 -23.90 26.69 16.92
CA VAL A 80 -23.09 25.61 17.51
C VAL A 80 -23.67 24.22 17.22
N ALA A 81 -24.99 24.06 17.34
CA ALA A 81 -25.64 22.77 17.07
C ALA A 81 -25.46 22.34 15.60
N SER A 82 -25.66 23.28 14.66
CA SER A 82 -25.44 23.08 13.23
C SER A 82 -24.00 22.69 12.93
N PHE A 83 -23.04 23.39 13.52
CA PHE A 83 -21.61 23.10 13.37
C PHE A 83 -21.25 21.71 13.91
N LEU A 84 -21.74 21.34 15.09
CA LEU A 84 -21.49 20.01 15.68
C LEU A 84 -22.06 18.89 14.81
N LEU A 85 -23.25 19.08 14.26
CA LEU A 85 -23.87 18.10 13.36
C LEU A 85 -23.03 17.92 12.08
N ILE A 86 -22.61 19.03 11.45
CA ILE A 86 -21.74 19.02 10.25
C ILE A 86 -20.39 18.38 10.58
N SER A 87 -19.78 18.74 11.71
CA SER A 87 -18.49 18.19 12.14
C SER A 87 -18.58 16.69 12.42
N LEU A 88 -19.65 16.25 13.09
CA LEU A 88 -19.87 14.83 13.37
C LEU A 88 -20.13 14.04 12.08
N GLY A 89 -21.03 14.53 11.23
CA GLY A 89 -21.36 13.89 9.95
C GLY A 89 -20.13 13.76 9.04
N SER A 90 -19.30 14.81 8.96
CA SER A 90 -18.04 14.74 8.20
C SER A 90 -17.05 13.74 8.79
N GLY A 91 -16.97 13.62 10.12
CA GLY A 91 -16.14 12.63 10.80
C GLY A 91 -16.57 11.20 10.45
N ILE A 92 -17.88 10.94 10.45
CA ILE A 92 -18.45 9.64 10.06
C ILE A 92 -18.15 9.33 8.59
N ILE A 93 -18.38 10.29 7.68
CA ILE A 93 -18.07 10.11 6.25
C ILE A 93 -16.58 9.83 6.06
N GLY A 94 -15.70 10.58 6.76
CA GLY A 94 -14.27 10.37 6.73
C GLY A 94 -13.86 8.99 7.23
N PHE A 95 -14.49 8.49 8.29
CA PHE A 95 -14.27 7.15 8.82
C PHE A 95 -14.70 6.06 7.82
N VAL A 96 -15.93 6.17 7.29
CA VAL A 96 -16.49 5.21 6.34
C VAL A 96 -15.67 5.16 5.05
N ALA A 97 -15.20 6.32 4.56
CA ALA A 97 -14.33 6.40 3.40
C ALA A 97 -13.01 5.64 3.57
N MET A 98 -12.52 5.48 4.80
CA MET A 98 -11.28 4.75 5.07
C MET A 98 -11.47 3.25 5.31
N LEU A 99 -12.71 2.76 5.48
CA LEU A 99 -13.00 1.33 5.67
C LEU A 99 -12.46 0.42 4.56
N PRO A 100 -12.58 0.76 3.25
CA PRO A 100 -12.07 -0.10 2.18
C PRO A 100 -10.56 -0.38 2.33
N GLY A 101 -9.79 0.63 2.75
CA GLY A 101 -8.36 0.50 3.01
C GLY A 101 -8.04 -0.42 4.19
N VAL A 102 -8.85 -0.39 5.25
CA VAL A 102 -8.68 -1.24 6.43
C VAL A 102 -9.14 -2.69 6.16
N LEU A 103 -10.28 -2.87 5.49
CA LEU A 103 -10.82 -4.19 5.13
C LEU A 103 -9.88 -4.96 4.18
N ALA A 104 -9.24 -4.25 3.24
CA ALA A 104 -8.22 -4.84 2.38
C ALA A 104 -7.02 -5.41 3.17
N GLN A 105 -6.71 -4.86 4.35
CA GLN A 105 -5.62 -5.34 5.21
C GLN A 105 -6.00 -6.62 5.95
N ILE A 106 -7.23 -6.68 6.48
CA ILE A 106 -7.73 -7.85 7.21
C ILE A 106 -7.72 -9.09 6.30
N GLY A 107 -8.16 -8.93 5.04
CA GLY A 107 -8.15 -10.03 4.07
C GLY A 107 -6.75 -10.62 3.80
N GLN A 108 -5.70 -9.79 3.83
CA GLN A 108 -4.34 -10.27 3.61
C GLN A 108 -3.73 -10.96 4.84
N ALA A 109 -4.03 -10.46 6.04
CA ALA A 109 -3.56 -11.07 7.29
C ALA A 109 -4.16 -12.47 7.50
N THR A 110 -5.45 -12.64 7.17
CA THR A 110 -6.14 -13.94 7.28
C THR A 110 -5.65 -14.94 6.23
N GLY A 111 -5.41 -14.50 4.98
CA GLY A 111 -4.93 -15.39 3.91
C GLY A 111 -3.53 -15.98 4.15
N SER A 112 -2.66 -15.24 4.84
CA SER A 112 -1.29 -15.70 5.13
C SER A 112 -1.22 -16.74 6.25
N SER A 113 -2.18 -16.72 7.19
CA SER A 113 -2.21 -17.70 8.30
C SER A 113 -2.76 -19.06 7.88
N ILE A 114 -3.63 -19.12 6.87
CA ILE A 114 -4.23 -20.37 6.39
C ILE A 114 -3.23 -21.23 5.60
N LYS A 115 -2.22 -20.62 4.95
CA LYS A 115 -1.28 -21.35 4.09
C LYS A 115 -0.18 -22.10 4.86
N LYS A 116 -0.10 -22.00 6.20
CA LYS A 116 1.00 -22.57 6.99
C LYS A 116 0.64 -23.87 7.74
N SER A 117 -0.60 -24.36 7.64
CA SER A 117 -1.06 -25.46 8.50
C SER A 117 -1.15 -26.84 7.84
N ASP A 118 -1.10 -26.96 6.51
CA ASP A 118 -1.38 -28.24 5.83
C ASP A 118 -0.32 -28.68 4.81
N GLU A 119 0.97 -28.39 5.06
CA GLU A 119 2.02 -29.07 4.31
C GLU A 119 2.56 -30.25 5.14
N PRO A 120 2.12 -31.49 4.85
CA PRO A 120 2.65 -32.68 5.51
C PRO A 120 4.13 -32.81 5.16
N GLU A 121 4.93 -32.98 6.20
CA GLU A 121 6.36 -33.29 6.20
C GLU A 121 6.67 -34.50 5.31
N LYS A 122 6.78 -34.29 3.99
CA LYS A 122 7.29 -35.28 3.06
C LYS A 122 8.76 -34.98 2.81
N SER A 123 9.57 -35.71 3.56
CA SER A 123 10.98 -35.96 3.30
C SER A 123 11.20 -36.44 1.86
N VAL A 124 11.51 -35.52 0.95
CA VAL A 124 11.95 -35.85 -0.42
C VAL A 124 13.18 -35.02 -0.76
N SER A 125 14.30 -35.74 -0.74
CA SER A 125 15.48 -35.66 -1.61
C SER A 125 15.83 -34.29 -2.20
N GLN A 126 16.88 -33.73 -1.58
CA GLN A 126 17.86 -32.81 -2.13
C GLN A 126 18.27 -33.19 -3.57
N GLU A 127 17.68 -32.55 -4.56
CA GLU A 127 18.11 -32.63 -5.97
C GLU A 127 18.64 -31.27 -6.43
N ASP A 128 19.90 -31.32 -6.84
CA ASP A 128 20.79 -30.25 -7.29
C ASP A 128 20.20 -29.51 -8.49
N SER A 129 19.57 -28.35 -8.24
CA SER A 129 19.11 -27.45 -9.29
C SER A 129 19.87 -26.13 -9.22
N ARG A 130 20.76 -25.96 -10.19
CA ARG A 130 21.43 -24.71 -10.56
C ARG A 130 20.48 -23.53 -10.43
N HIS A 131 20.87 -22.61 -9.57
CA HIS A 131 20.21 -21.35 -9.29
C HIS A 131 20.28 -20.41 -10.50
N ASP A 132 19.18 -20.31 -11.25
CA ASP A 132 18.95 -19.22 -12.21
C ASP A 132 18.58 -17.94 -11.46
N THR A 133 19.59 -17.18 -11.03
CA THR A 133 19.47 -15.90 -10.32
C THR A 133 18.86 -14.77 -11.18
N PHE A 134 18.52 -15.04 -12.44
CA PHE A 134 18.08 -14.04 -13.43
C PHE A 134 16.56 -13.78 -13.43
N GLY A 135 15.74 -14.61 -12.77
CA GLY A 135 14.28 -14.46 -12.73
C GLY A 135 13.71 -13.52 -11.65
N TYR A 136 14.49 -13.18 -10.62
CA TYR A 136 14.00 -12.49 -9.43
C TYR A 136 13.65 -11.00 -9.64
N THR A 137 14.23 -10.34 -10.65
CA THR A 137 14.04 -8.90 -10.86
C THR A 137 12.79 -8.55 -11.67
N ARG A 138 12.27 -9.47 -12.50
CA ARG A 138 11.07 -9.21 -13.32
C ARG A 138 9.78 -9.32 -12.51
N GLY A 139 9.66 -10.31 -11.63
CA GLY A 139 8.49 -10.49 -10.76
C GLY A 139 8.28 -9.34 -9.76
N SER A 140 9.37 -8.73 -9.26
CA SER A 140 9.30 -7.63 -8.30
C SER A 140 8.62 -6.37 -8.86
N ARG A 141 8.82 -6.05 -10.14
CA ARG A 141 8.19 -4.86 -10.77
C ARG A 141 6.69 -5.05 -10.93
N GLU A 142 6.26 -6.20 -11.44
CA GLU A 142 4.82 -6.50 -11.62
C GLU A 142 4.07 -6.51 -10.29
N GLN A 143 4.70 -7.03 -9.24
CA GLN A 143 4.13 -7.03 -7.89
C GLN A 143 4.01 -5.61 -7.32
N THR A 144 5.02 -4.76 -7.52
CA THR A 144 4.98 -3.33 -7.11
C THR A 144 3.86 -2.57 -7.83
N TRP A 145 3.66 -2.80 -9.14
CA TRP A 145 2.59 -2.17 -9.91
C TRP A 145 1.19 -2.63 -9.46
N ALA A 146 1.05 -3.91 -9.12
CA ALA A 146 -0.21 -4.44 -8.59
C ALA A 146 -0.54 -3.82 -7.21
N GLU A 147 0.45 -3.63 -6.35
CA GLU A 147 0.27 -2.97 -5.04
C GLU A 147 -0.09 -1.49 -5.18
N PHE A 148 0.60 -0.76 -6.06
CA PHE A 148 0.28 0.63 -6.35
C PHE A 148 -1.14 0.77 -6.93
N GLY A 149 -1.54 -0.11 -7.85
CA GLY A 149 -2.90 -0.11 -8.40
C GLY A 149 -3.96 -0.31 -7.32
N ARG A 150 -3.76 -1.24 -6.39
CA ARG A 150 -4.66 -1.44 -5.24
C ARG A 150 -4.71 -0.22 -4.33
N PHE A 151 -3.57 0.41 -4.08
CA PHE A 151 -3.50 1.66 -3.32
C PHE A 151 -4.33 2.78 -3.99
N THR A 152 -4.13 3.01 -5.29
CA THR A 152 -4.86 4.04 -6.04
C THR A 152 -6.36 3.77 -6.07
N VAL A 153 -6.78 2.51 -6.24
CA VAL A 153 -8.21 2.15 -6.21
C VAL A 153 -8.81 2.39 -4.84
N ALA A 154 -8.14 1.97 -3.76
CA ALA A 154 -8.63 2.20 -2.40
C ALA A 154 -8.71 3.70 -2.08
N TRP A 155 -7.68 4.46 -2.44
CA TRP A 155 -7.64 5.92 -2.27
C TRP A 155 -8.72 6.63 -3.10
N GLY A 156 -8.87 6.26 -4.37
CA GLY A 156 -9.89 6.81 -5.26
C GLY A 156 -11.31 6.51 -4.77
N THR A 157 -11.54 5.30 -4.29
CA THR A 157 -12.83 4.91 -3.68
C THR A 157 -13.12 5.76 -2.44
N ALA A 158 -12.14 5.98 -1.58
CA ALA A 158 -12.27 6.86 -0.42
C ALA A 158 -12.65 8.30 -0.82
N MET A 159 -12.03 8.84 -1.88
CA MET A 159 -12.35 10.18 -2.39
C MET A 159 -13.77 10.27 -2.94
N ILE A 160 -14.23 9.25 -3.68
CA ILE A 160 -15.61 9.21 -4.19
C ILE A 160 -16.61 9.15 -3.04
N ILE A 161 -16.39 8.30 -2.04
CA ILE A 161 -17.26 8.20 -0.86
C ILE A 161 -17.31 9.55 -0.12
N ARG A 162 -16.17 10.24 0.03
CA ARG A 162 -16.15 11.57 0.64
C ARG A 162 -16.95 12.59 -0.15
N LEU A 163 -16.78 12.65 -1.47
CA LEU A 163 -17.53 13.56 -2.33
C LEU A 163 -19.03 13.30 -2.27
N LEU A 164 -19.45 12.04 -2.36
CA LEU A 164 -20.86 11.68 -2.25
C LEU A 164 -21.41 12.00 -0.85
N GLY A 165 -20.63 11.72 0.19
CA GLY A 165 -20.99 12.04 1.57
C GLY A 165 -21.13 13.54 1.81
N THR A 166 -20.22 14.37 1.29
CA THR A 166 -20.31 15.83 1.45
C THR A 166 -21.48 16.42 0.69
N VAL A 167 -21.78 15.92 -0.52
CA VAL A 167 -22.97 16.33 -1.27
C VAL A 167 -24.25 15.90 -0.55
N ALA A 168 -24.32 14.65 -0.09
CA ALA A 168 -25.47 14.15 0.67
C ALA A 168 -25.67 14.94 1.97
N MET A 169 -24.60 15.27 2.67
CA MET A 169 -24.64 16.07 3.89
C MET A 169 -25.04 17.52 3.58
N PHE A 170 -24.57 18.12 2.48
CA PHE A 170 -25.02 19.44 2.03
C PHE A 170 -26.53 19.45 1.81
N VAL A 171 -27.05 18.47 1.07
CA VAL A 171 -28.49 18.35 0.80
C VAL A 171 -29.27 18.15 2.10
N TYR A 172 -28.81 17.25 2.98
CA TYR A 172 -29.42 17.02 4.29
C TYR A 172 -29.47 18.30 5.14
N CYS A 173 -28.34 19.01 5.23
CA CYS A 173 -28.25 20.28 5.94
C CYS A 173 -29.18 21.34 5.33
N ARG A 174 -29.31 21.40 4.01
CA ARG A 174 -30.22 22.35 3.34
C ARG A 174 -31.69 22.08 3.63
N TYR A 175 -32.08 20.83 3.89
CA TYR A 175 -33.45 20.47 4.25
C TYR A 175 -33.75 20.65 5.74
N GLN A 176 -32.79 20.36 6.62
CA GLN A 176 -33.00 20.35 8.07
C GLN A 176 -32.66 21.69 8.75
N LEU A 177 -31.74 22.48 8.19
CA LEU A 177 -31.25 23.71 8.80
C LEU A 177 -31.78 24.92 8.02
N ALA A 178 -32.35 25.87 8.74
CA ALA A 178 -32.78 27.17 8.20
C ALA A 178 -31.62 28.17 7.97
N GLU A 179 -30.38 27.69 8.04
CA GLU A 179 -29.17 28.48 7.88
C GLU A 179 -28.94 28.91 6.42
N SER A 180 -28.16 29.98 6.24
CA SER A 180 -27.88 30.49 4.90
C SER A 180 -27.12 29.47 4.04
N PRO A 181 -27.48 29.29 2.75
CA PRO A 181 -26.81 28.32 1.87
C PRO A 181 -25.32 28.60 1.69
N GLN A 182 -24.93 29.87 1.69
CA GLN A 182 -23.55 30.32 1.54
C GLN A 182 -22.70 29.87 2.73
N TRP A 183 -23.22 30.01 3.95
CA TRP A 183 -22.50 29.60 5.16
C TRP A 183 -22.30 28.08 5.20
N LEU A 184 -23.35 27.32 4.90
CA LEU A 184 -23.25 25.85 4.80
C LEU A 184 -22.23 25.43 3.74
N ALA A 185 -22.25 26.04 2.55
CA ALA A 185 -21.32 25.72 1.47
C ALA A 185 -19.86 26.02 1.87
N ILE A 186 -19.60 27.18 2.48
CA ILE A 186 -18.25 27.57 2.93
C ILE A 186 -17.77 26.62 4.03
N THR A 187 -18.59 26.33 5.04
CA THR A 187 -18.20 25.44 6.14
C THR A 187 -17.93 24.03 5.63
N LEU A 188 -18.79 23.47 4.78
CA LEU A 188 -18.60 22.13 4.22
C LEU A 188 -17.38 22.05 3.29
N LEU A 189 -17.21 23.02 2.40
CA LEU A 189 -16.08 23.06 1.47
C LEU A 189 -14.77 23.27 2.22
N GLY A 190 -14.73 24.21 3.17
CA GLY A 190 -13.58 24.46 4.02
C GLY A 190 -13.17 23.21 4.80
N TRP A 191 -14.15 22.50 5.36
CA TRP A 191 -13.89 21.24 6.07
C TRP A 191 -13.35 20.15 5.15
N TYR A 192 -13.92 20.01 3.96
CA TYR A 192 -13.46 19.06 2.95
C TYR A 192 -12.00 19.34 2.53
N VAL A 193 -11.69 20.59 2.20
CA VAL A 193 -10.33 21.01 1.82
C VAL A 193 -9.35 20.78 2.97
N TYR A 194 -9.74 21.11 4.20
CA TYR A 194 -8.91 20.90 5.38
C TYR A 194 -8.55 19.43 5.58
N LEU A 195 -9.54 18.53 5.61
CA LEU A 195 -9.30 17.09 5.80
C LEU A 195 -8.47 16.50 4.66
N THR A 196 -8.75 16.90 3.41
CA THR A 196 -7.98 16.47 2.23
C THR A 196 -6.53 16.93 2.34
N THR A 197 -6.29 18.14 2.83
CA THR A 197 -4.93 18.68 3.02
C THR A 197 -4.16 17.91 4.08
N ILE A 198 -4.80 17.52 5.19
CA ILE A 198 -4.16 16.68 6.22
C ILE A 198 -3.84 15.30 5.65
N GLU A 199 -4.76 14.69 4.89
CA GLU A 199 -4.55 13.38 4.29
C GLU A 199 -3.40 13.39 3.28
N ILE A 200 -3.40 14.33 2.33
CA ILE A 200 -2.32 14.47 1.34
C ILE A 200 -1.01 14.88 2.04
N GLY A 201 -1.07 15.79 2.99
CA GLY A 201 0.09 16.28 3.74
C GLY A 201 0.74 15.17 4.57
N THR A 202 -0.05 14.32 5.23
CA THR A 202 0.48 13.19 6.01
C THR A 202 1.10 12.14 5.11
N ILE A 203 0.45 11.77 4.00
CA ILE A 203 1.01 10.83 3.03
C ILE A 203 2.30 11.39 2.43
N GLY A 204 2.27 12.64 1.94
CA GLY A 204 3.43 13.30 1.34
C GLY A 204 4.60 13.45 2.32
N TRP A 205 4.31 13.78 3.58
CA TRP A 205 5.32 13.83 4.64
C TRP A 205 5.99 12.47 4.84
N PHE A 206 5.21 11.38 4.92
CA PHE A 206 5.77 10.04 5.10
C PHE A 206 6.56 9.56 3.88
N MET A 207 6.17 9.95 2.67
CA MET A 207 6.93 9.62 1.45
C MET A 207 8.21 10.45 1.33
N ASN A 208 8.23 11.68 1.86
CA ASN A 208 9.36 12.59 1.75
C ASN A 208 10.38 12.45 2.88
N LEU A 209 10.06 11.79 4.00
CA LEU A 209 11.00 11.58 5.10
C LEU A 209 12.23 10.80 4.61
N PRO A 210 13.41 11.45 4.50
CA PRO A 210 14.62 10.81 4.03
C PRO A 210 15.25 10.02 5.19
N GLY A 211 14.66 8.90 5.61
CA GLY A 211 15.22 8.18 6.75
C GLY A 211 14.35 7.13 7.43
N GLN A 212 14.03 6.05 6.72
CA GLN A 212 14.18 4.71 7.30
C GLN A 212 15.16 3.92 6.41
N ARG A 213 16.41 4.40 6.37
CA ARG A 213 17.57 3.60 5.96
C ARG A 213 18.12 2.88 7.19
#